data_AF-A0A8T3STF3-F1
#
_entry.id   AF-A0A8T3STF3-F1
#
_cell.length_a   1.000
_cell.length_b   1.000
_cell.length_c   1.000
_cell.angle_alpha   90.00
_cell.angle_beta   90.00
_cell.angle_gamma   90.00
#
_symmetry.space_group_name_H-M   'P 1'
#
loop_
_entity.id
_entity.type
_entity.pdbx_description
1 polymer ?
#
loop_
_entity_poly.entity_id
_entity_poly.type
_entity_poly.pdbx_seq_one_letter_code
_entity_poly.pdbx_strand_id
1 'polypeptide(L)'
;LVQGVAPRRELLERFRKAGNAVLLGTSSFWEGVDVRGSALSVVIIDKLPFASIGDPVLQARLASLTERGENPFMSVQVPQAVIALKQGIGRLIRDENDTGVLMICDPRLISRGYGRAFRNSLPRMPLTHELADVETFLNTCAQTNETACG
;
A
#
# COMPACT_ATOMS: atom_id res chain seq x y z
N LEU A 1 -2.93 -11.98 12.75
CA LEU A 1 -4.17 -11.25 13.13
C LEU A 1 -5.00 -11.02 11.87
N VAL A 2 -6.31 -11.26 11.90
CA VAL A 2 -7.18 -11.19 10.71
C VAL A 2 -8.34 -10.23 10.99
N GLN A 3 -8.63 -9.33 10.04
CA GLN A 3 -9.78 -8.43 10.11
C GLN A 3 -11.10 -9.23 10.23
N GLY A 4 -11.98 -8.79 11.13
CA GLY A 4 -13.28 -9.44 11.40
C GLY A 4 -13.29 -10.33 12.65
N VAL A 5 -12.12 -10.66 13.21
CA VAL A 5 -11.99 -11.50 14.43
C VAL A 5 -12.05 -10.66 15.72
N ALA A 6 -11.71 -9.37 15.65
CA ALA A 6 -11.82 -8.43 16.75
C ALA A 6 -12.00 -6.99 16.22
N PRO A 7 -12.41 -6.03 17.06
CA PRO A 7 -12.46 -4.62 16.69
C PRO A 7 -11.11 -4.13 16.14
N ARG A 8 -11.15 -3.26 15.12
CA ARG A 8 -9.96 -2.76 14.42
C ARG A 8 -8.88 -2.21 15.38
N ARG A 9 -9.29 -1.39 16.36
CA ARG A 9 -8.35 -0.81 17.34
C ARG A 9 -7.62 -1.88 18.14
N GLU A 10 -8.33 -2.93 18.53
CA GLU A 10 -7.78 -4.03 19.29
C GLU A 10 -6.81 -4.87 18.45
N LEU A 11 -7.14 -5.15 17.18
CA LEU A 11 -6.22 -5.83 16.27
C LEU A 11 -4.92 -5.04 16.08
N LEU A 12 -5.00 -3.71 15.98
CA LEU A 12 -3.82 -2.84 15.88
C LEU A 12 -2.99 -2.85 17.17
N GLU A 13 -3.63 -2.78 18.33
CA GLU A 13 -2.93 -2.85 19.62
C GLU A 13 -2.23 -4.20 19.80
N ARG A 14 -2.89 -5.31 19.45
CA ARG A 14 -2.30 -6.65 19.46
C ARG A 14 -1.13 -6.76 18.48
N PHE A 15 -1.26 -6.20 17.29
CA PHE A 15 -0.19 -6.18 16.28
C PHE A 15 1.04 -5.44 16.80
N ARG A 16 0.84 -4.22 17.35
CA ARG A 16 1.92 -3.42 17.92
C ARG A 16 2.63 -4.12 19.09
N LYS A 17 1.88 -4.79 19.97
CA LYS A 17 2.44 -5.51 21.12
C LYS A 17 3.21 -6.77 20.74
N ALA A 18 2.82 -7.43 19.64
CA ALA A 18 3.45 -8.68 19.23
C ALA A 18 4.84 -8.48 18.59
N GLY A 19 5.09 -7.33 17.94
CA GLY A 19 6.39 -7.00 17.34
C GLY A 19 6.75 -7.79 16.07
N ASN A 20 6.27 -9.03 15.92
CA ASN A 20 6.49 -9.91 14.77
C ASN A 20 5.18 -10.49 14.19
N ALA A 21 4.07 -9.78 14.37
CA ALA A 21 2.77 -10.24 13.88
C ALA A 21 2.59 -9.96 12.39
N VAL A 22 1.77 -10.78 11.72
CA VAL A 22 1.21 -10.49 10.40
C VAL A 22 -0.23 -10.03 10.59
N LEU A 23 -0.61 -8.94 9.92
CA LEU A 23 -1.95 -8.37 9.96
C LEU A 23 -2.55 -8.38 8.54
N LEU A 24 -3.62 -9.15 8.37
CA LEU A 24 -4.34 -9.26 7.10
C LEU A 24 -5.64 -8.45 7.17
N GLY A 25 -5.86 -7.59 6.19
CA GLY A 25 -7.05 -6.75 6.07
C GLY A 25 -7.38 -6.37 4.63
N THR A 26 -8.63 -5.98 4.39
CA THR A 26 -9.14 -5.50 3.10
C THR A 26 -8.79 -4.03 2.87
N SER A 27 -9.15 -3.46 1.72
CA SER A 27 -8.93 -2.04 1.40
C SER A 27 -9.49 -1.06 2.45
N SER A 28 -10.59 -1.40 3.13
CA SER A 28 -11.13 -0.62 4.27
C SER A 28 -10.23 -0.59 5.50
N PHE A 29 -9.28 -1.52 5.61
CA PHE A 29 -8.22 -1.45 6.63
C PHE A 29 -7.26 -0.29 6.36
N TRP A 30 -7.16 0.15 5.10
CA TRP A 30 -6.31 1.27 4.70
C TRP A 30 -6.98 2.63 4.99
N GLU A 31 -8.11 2.67 5.70
CA GLU A 31 -8.73 3.91 6.19
C GLU A 31 -8.60 3.97 7.73
N GLY A 32 -7.77 4.89 8.25
CA GLY A 32 -7.62 5.14 9.70
C GLY A 32 -6.65 4.24 10.47
N VAL A 33 -5.77 3.50 9.81
CA VAL A 33 -4.68 2.73 10.44
C VAL A 33 -3.41 3.58 10.45
N ASP A 34 -2.98 3.93 11.65
CA ASP A 34 -1.70 4.56 11.94
C ASP A 34 -0.90 3.54 12.74
N VAL A 35 0.21 3.00 12.22
CA VAL A 35 1.12 2.16 13.00
C VAL A 35 2.47 2.86 12.96
N ARG A 36 2.90 3.40 14.11
CA ARG A 36 4.20 4.05 14.26
C ARG A 36 5.25 3.07 14.75
N GLY A 37 6.48 3.26 14.28
CA GLY A 37 7.67 2.55 14.74
C GLY A 37 7.98 1.27 13.97
N SER A 38 9.04 0.58 14.41
CA SER A 38 9.63 -0.62 13.78
C SER A 38 8.67 -1.81 13.61
N ALA A 39 7.48 -1.75 14.20
CA ALA A 39 6.46 -2.79 14.12
C ALA A 39 5.89 -3.01 12.70
N LEU A 40 6.07 -2.06 11.77
CA LEU A 40 5.58 -2.19 10.40
C LEU A 40 6.73 -2.21 9.39
N SER A 41 7.40 -3.35 9.25
CA SER A 41 8.56 -3.49 8.37
C SER A 41 8.19 -3.83 6.91
N VAL A 42 7.01 -4.42 6.68
CA VAL A 42 6.57 -4.86 5.34
C VAL A 42 5.08 -4.57 5.13
N VAL A 43 4.76 -3.92 4.01
CA VAL A 43 3.39 -3.75 3.52
C VAL A 43 3.22 -4.52 2.21
N ILE A 44 2.25 -5.42 2.19
CA ILE A 44 1.93 -6.24 1.02
C ILE A 44 0.58 -5.78 0.46
N ILE A 45 0.57 -5.48 -0.84
CA ILE A 45 -0.60 -5.11 -1.61
C ILE A 45 -0.80 -6.19 -2.66
N ASP A 46 -1.85 -7.00 -2.51
CA ASP A 46 -2.13 -8.10 -3.43
C ASP A 46 -2.50 -7.61 -4.83
N LYS A 47 -3.30 -6.53 -4.90
CA LYS A 47 -3.85 -5.96 -6.12
C LYS A 47 -3.91 -4.45 -6.05
N LEU A 48 -3.77 -3.80 -7.21
CA LEU A 48 -3.94 -2.35 -7.34
C LEU A 48 -5.34 -1.92 -6.85
N PRO A 49 -5.43 -0.86 -6.03
CA PRO A 49 -6.64 -0.47 -5.31
C PRO A 49 -7.62 0.30 -6.23
N PHE A 50 -8.14 -0.38 -7.24
CA PHE A 50 -9.22 0.16 -8.06
C PHE A 50 -10.53 0.19 -7.27
N ALA A 51 -11.25 1.30 -7.35
CA ALA A 51 -12.55 1.45 -6.70
C ALA A 51 -13.55 0.41 -7.23
N SER A 52 -14.38 -0.12 -6.33
CA SER A 52 -15.48 -0.98 -6.73
C SER A 52 -16.53 -0.17 -7.50
N ILE A 53 -16.97 -0.70 -8.63
CA ILE A 53 -18.03 -0.16 -9.47
C ILE A 53 -19.37 -0.50 -8.79
N GLY A 54 -19.69 0.23 -7.72
CA GLY A 54 -20.93 0.06 -6.96
C GLY A 54 -21.66 1.36 -6.65
N ASP A 55 -21.00 2.51 -6.82
CA ASP A 55 -21.59 3.83 -6.61
C ASP A 55 -22.35 4.29 -7.88
N PRO A 56 -23.68 4.45 -7.81
CA PRO A 56 -24.49 4.93 -8.94
C PRO A 56 -24.06 6.30 -9.47
N VAL A 57 -23.57 7.19 -8.60
CA VAL A 57 -23.10 8.52 -8.99
C VAL A 57 -21.80 8.41 -9.79
N LEU A 58 -20.88 7.55 -9.34
CA LEU A 58 -19.67 7.25 -10.08
C LEU A 58 -20.01 6.65 -11.45
N GLN A 59 -20.96 5.71 -11.53
CA GLN A 59 -21.39 5.13 -12.80
C GLN A 59 -21.91 6.18 -13.78
N ALA A 60 -22.80 7.07 -13.33
CA ALA A 60 -23.33 8.14 -14.18
C ALA A 60 -22.21 9.06 -14.69
N ARG A 61 -21.22 9.38 -13.84
CA ARG A 61 -20.05 10.17 -14.23
C ARG A 61 -19.18 9.48 -15.27
N LEU A 62 -18.92 8.18 -15.09
CA LEU A 62 -18.13 7.40 -16.04
C LEU A 62 -18.86 7.27 -17.38
N ALA A 63 -20.18 7.04 -17.38
CA ALA A 63 -20.99 6.97 -18.60
C ALA A 63 -20.94 8.28 -19.40
N SER A 64 -21.12 9.42 -18.74
CA SER A 64 -21.05 10.74 -19.38
C SER A 64 -19.67 11.05 -20.00
N LEU A 65 -18.59 10.52 -19.42
CA LEU A 65 -17.24 10.65 -20.01
C LEU A 65 -17.11 9.76 -21.25
N THR A 66 -17.63 8.54 -21.20
CA THR A 66 -17.64 7.63 -22.36
C THR A 66 -18.44 8.20 -23.53
N GLU A 67 -19.61 8.80 -23.27
CA GLU A 67 -20.46 9.43 -24.30
C GLU A 67 -19.75 10.59 -25.02
N ARG A 68 -18.82 11.27 -24.33
CA ARG A 68 -17.98 12.33 -24.90
C ARG A 68 -16.75 11.81 -25.65
N GLY A 69 -16.61 10.49 -25.78
CA GLY A 69 -15.45 9.84 -26.43
C GLY A 69 -14.18 9.87 -25.57
N GLU A 70 -14.29 10.20 -24.28
CA GLU A 70 -13.16 10.15 -23.36
C GLU A 70 -12.95 8.73 -22.82
N ASN A 71 -11.79 8.47 -22.19
CA ASN A 71 -11.50 7.21 -21.53
C ASN A 71 -11.62 7.37 -19.99
N PRO A 72 -12.75 7.01 -19.37
CA PRO A 72 -12.98 7.21 -17.94
C PRO A 72 -12.04 6.37 -17.07
N PHE A 73 -11.55 5.25 -17.59
CA PHE A 73 -10.58 4.43 -16.89
C PHE A 73 -9.26 5.18 -16.70
N MET A 74 -8.76 5.82 -17.75
CA MET A 74 -7.52 6.61 -17.68
C MET A 74 -7.70 7.96 -16.97
N SER A 75 -8.84 8.63 -17.13
CA SER A 75 -9.05 9.98 -16.59
C SER A 75 -9.60 10.01 -15.16
N VAL A 76 -10.26 8.94 -14.70
CA VAL A 76 -10.87 8.89 -13.36
C VAL A 76 -10.34 7.72 -12.54
N GLN A 77 -10.48 6.49 -13.05
CA GLN A 77 -10.20 5.30 -12.23
C GLN A 77 -8.71 5.15 -11.89
N VAL A 78 -7.81 5.35 -12.86
CA VAL A 78 -6.36 5.30 -12.63
C VAL A 78 -5.91 6.37 -11.63
N PRO A 79 -6.25 7.67 -11.77
CA PRO A 79 -5.93 8.68 -10.77
C PRO A 79 -6.47 8.37 -9.38
N GLN A 80 -7.72 7.90 -9.26
CA GLN A 80 -8.30 7.53 -7.96
C GLN A 80 -7.53 6.38 -7.29
N ALA A 81 -7.21 5.34 -8.05
CA ALA A 81 -6.42 4.22 -7.54
C ALA A 81 -5.00 4.64 -7.14
N VAL A 82 -4.38 5.55 -7.90
CA VAL A 82 -3.07 6.13 -7.55
C VAL A 82 -3.13 6.90 -6.22
N ILE A 83 -4.18 7.70 -6.01
CA ILE A 83 -4.39 8.42 -4.74
C ILE A 83 -4.57 7.41 -3.59
N ALA A 84 -5.40 6.38 -3.78
CA ALA A 84 -5.62 5.35 -2.78
C ALA A 84 -4.32 4.62 -2.41
N LEU A 85 -3.49 4.29 -3.42
CA LEU A 85 -2.18 3.68 -3.21
C LEU A 85 -1.26 4.59 -2.39
N LYS A 86 -1.16 5.88 -2.75
CA LYS A 86 -0.36 6.87 -2.00
C LYS A 86 -0.78 6.98 -0.54
N GLN A 87 -2.09 6.99 -0.28
CA GLN A 87 -2.63 7.05 1.08
C GLN A 87 -2.33 5.78 1.89
N GLY A 88 -2.29 4.62 1.23
CA GLY A 88 -1.84 3.37 1.83
C GLY A 88 -0.36 3.39 2.21
N ILE A 89 0.51 3.91 1.33
CA ILE A 89 1.97 3.91 1.50
C ILE A 89 2.45 4.96 2.51
N GLY A 90 1.79 6.11 2.60
CA GLY A 90 2.11 7.15 3.60
C GLY A 90 1.93 6.69 5.07
N ARG A 91 1.60 5.42 5.28
CA ARG A 91 1.56 4.75 6.58
C ARG A 91 2.78 3.89 6.87
N LEU A 92 3.52 3.48 5.83
CA LEU A 92 4.77 2.72 5.96
C LEU A 92 5.95 3.64 6.23
N ILE A 93 5.98 4.82 5.60
CA ILE A 93 7.05 5.79 5.72
C ILE A 93 6.43 7.04 6.36
N ARG A 94 6.53 7.16 7.69
CA ARG A 94 5.95 8.26 8.46
C ARG A 94 7.01 9.16 9.10
N ASP A 95 8.17 8.62 9.37
CA ASP A 95 9.35 9.32 9.87
C ASP A 95 10.52 9.19 8.87
N GLU A 96 11.48 10.11 8.92
CA GLU A 96 12.68 10.07 8.07
C GLU A 96 13.57 8.86 8.37
N ASN A 97 13.39 8.29 9.57
CA ASN A 97 14.10 7.10 10.03
C ASN A 97 13.32 5.79 9.79
N ASP A 98 12.09 5.86 9.27
CA ASP A 98 11.32 4.65 8.98
C ASP A 98 11.89 3.93 7.75
N THR A 99 12.20 2.65 7.92
CA THR A 99 12.65 1.77 6.85
C THR A 99 11.68 0.60 6.72
N GLY A 100 11.38 0.21 5.48
CA GLY A 100 10.45 -0.88 5.23
C GLY A 100 10.33 -1.23 3.77
N VAL A 101 9.58 -2.31 3.51
CA VAL A 101 9.41 -2.90 2.19
C VAL A 101 7.96 -2.75 1.76
N LEU A 102 7.76 -2.22 0.56
CA LEU A 102 6.46 -2.24 -0.12
C LEU A 102 6.47 -3.32 -1.20
N MET A 103 5.66 -4.36 -1.01
CA MET A 103 5.46 -5.42 -1.98
C MET A 103 4.12 -5.24 -2.70
N ILE A 104 4.14 -5.12 -4.03
CA ILE A 104 2.93 -5.08 -4.85
C ILE A 104 2.89 -6.35 -5.70
N CYS A 105 1.97 -7.25 -5.41
CA CYS A 105 1.83 -8.55 -6.07
C CYS A 105 1.00 -8.50 -7.35
N ASP A 106 0.81 -7.32 -7.95
CA ASP A 106 -0.02 -7.10 -9.12
C ASP A 106 0.84 -6.97 -10.39
N PRO A 107 0.83 -7.96 -11.31
CA PRO A 107 1.61 -7.91 -12.55
C PRO A 107 1.24 -6.71 -13.44
N ARG A 108 0.06 -6.11 -13.24
CA ARG A 108 -0.41 -4.95 -14.02
C ARG A 108 0.41 -3.70 -13.74
N LEU A 109 1.12 -3.64 -12.61
CA LEU A 109 2.04 -2.54 -12.30
C LEU A 109 3.16 -2.41 -13.35
N ILE A 110 3.60 -3.53 -13.92
CA ILE A 110 4.68 -3.59 -14.92
C ILE A 110 4.11 -3.79 -16.33
N SER A 111 3.16 -4.71 -16.49
CA SER A 111 2.65 -5.14 -17.80
C SER A 111 1.71 -4.14 -18.49
N ARG A 112 1.11 -3.20 -17.76
CA ARG A 112 0.15 -2.24 -18.33
C ARG A 112 0.74 -0.83 -18.38
N GLY A 113 0.43 -0.08 -19.44
CA GLY A 113 0.92 1.29 -19.65
C GLY A 113 0.60 2.23 -18.48
N TYR A 114 -0.60 2.11 -17.89
CA TYR A 114 -1.01 2.89 -16.73
C TYR A 114 -0.20 2.57 -15.47
N GLY A 115 0.47 1.41 -15.39
CA GLY A 115 1.31 1.02 -14.26
C GLY A 115 2.46 2.01 -14.02
N ARG A 116 2.87 2.75 -15.07
CA ARG A 116 3.81 3.88 -14.93
C ARG A 116 3.27 4.99 -14.03
N ALA A 117 1.97 5.30 -14.09
CA ALA A 117 1.36 6.32 -13.23
C ALA A 117 1.47 5.94 -11.75
N PHE A 118 1.26 4.66 -11.44
CA PHE A 118 1.46 4.13 -10.10
C PHE A 118 2.91 4.25 -9.65
N ARG A 119 3.87 3.73 -10.43
CA ARG A 119 5.31 3.79 -10.08
C ARG A 119 5.81 5.22 -9.89
N ASN A 120 5.41 6.14 -10.76
CA ASN A 120 5.79 7.55 -10.67
C ASN A 120 5.15 8.27 -9.47
N SER A 121 4.07 7.71 -8.91
CA SER A 121 3.41 8.25 -7.73
C SER A 121 4.10 7.85 -6.42
N LEU A 122 4.95 6.81 -6.46
CA LEU A 122 5.63 6.31 -5.28
C LEU A 122 6.85 7.17 -4.95
N PRO A 123 7.28 7.22 -3.68
CA PRO A 123 8.57 7.79 -3.31
C PRO A 123 9.71 7.16 -4.12
N ARG A 124 10.81 7.89 -4.27
CA ARG A 124 12.03 7.33 -4.88
C ARG A 124 12.54 6.20 -3.99
N MET A 125 12.40 4.97 -4.45
CA MET A 125 12.86 3.78 -3.77
C MET A 125 13.42 2.78 -4.78
N PRO A 126 14.41 1.95 -4.38
CA PRO A 126 14.87 0.84 -5.20
C PRO A 126 13.71 -0.10 -5.54
N LEU A 127 13.66 -0.56 -6.78
CA LEU A 127 12.70 -1.56 -7.23
C LEU A 127 13.44 -2.87 -7.49
N THR A 128 12.94 -3.96 -6.93
CA THR A 128 13.50 -5.30 -7.14
C THR A 128 12.39 -6.32 -7.37
N HIS A 129 12.72 -7.38 -8.10
CA HIS A 129 11.91 -8.58 -8.26
C HIS A 129 12.53 -9.78 -7.55
N GLU A 130 13.70 -9.62 -6.95
CA GLU A 130 14.48 -10.68 -6.32
C GLU A 130 14.24 -10.68 -4.81
N LEU A 131 13.91 -11.84 -4.25
CA LEU A 131 13.70 -11.99 -2.82
C LEU A 131 14.99 -11.70 -2.03
N ALA A 132 16.14 -12.08 -2.57
CA ALA A 132 17.44 -11.90 -1.93
C ALA A 132 17.76 -10.42 -1.61
N ASP A 133 17.35 -9.49 -2.48
CA ASP A 133 17.53 -8.06 -2.27
C ASP A 133 16.72 -7.58 -1.06
N VAL A 134 15.49 -8.09 -0.92
CA VAL A 134 14.58 -7.77 0.18
C VAL A 134 15.11 -8.31 1.50
N GLU A 135 15.57 -9.57 1.52
CA GLU A 135 16.18 -10.18 2.71
C GLU A 135 17.42 -9.41 3.15
N THR A 136 18.29 -9.05 2.21
CA THR A 136 19.50 -8.25 2.49
C THR A 136 19.15 -6.89 3.07
N PHE A 137 18.16 -6.20 2.49
CA PHE A 137 17.68 -4.92 3.00
C PHE A 137 17.15 -5.02 4.43
N LEU A 138 16.24 -5.96 4.70
CA LEU A 138 15.65 -6.13 6.03
C LEU A 138 16.70 -6.49 7.09
N ASN A 139 17.66 -7.35 6.76
CA ASN A 139 18.76 -7.72 7.66
C ASN A 139 19.66 -6.52 7.98
N THR A 140 19.95 -5.67 6.98
CA THR A 140 20.75 -4.45 7.18
C THR A 140 20.03 -3.45 8.09
N CYS A 141 18.72 -3.25 7.89
CA CYS A 141 17.91 -2.36 8.73
C CYS A 141 17.82 -2.86 10.18
N ALA A 142 17.72 -4.16 10.41
CA ALA A 142 17.71 -4.75 11.75
C ALA A 142 19.03 -4.47 12.51
N GLN A 143 20.17 -4.68 11.87
CA GLN A 143 21.49 -4.44 12.47
C GLN A 143 21.77 -2.96 12.77
N THR A 144 21.27 -2.06 11.92
CA THR A 144 21.43 -0.61 12.10
C THR A 144 20.67 -0.11 13.34
N ASN A 145 19.49 -0.67 13.61
CA ASN A 145 18.68 -0.32 14.78
C ASN A 145 19.27 -0.85 16.10
N GLU A 146 19.98 -1.98 16.08
CA GLU A 146 20.69 -2.49 17.28
C GLU A 146 21.92 -1.65 17.62
N THR A 147 22.61 -1.12 16.61
CA THR A 147 23.85 -0.34 16.80
C THR A 147 23.59 1.10 17.27
N ALA A 148 22.40 1.67 16.99
CA ALA A 148 22.00 3.01 17.42
C ALA A 148 21.56 3.11 18.90
N CYS A 149 21.45 1.98 19.61
CA CYS A 149 21.14 1.91 21.04
C CYS A 149 22.35 1.59 21.94
N GLY A 150 23.57 1.67 21.40
CA GLY A 150 24.84 1.47 22.13
C GLY A 150 25.50 2.78 22.54
#